data_AF-A0A496ZPE5-F1
#
_entry.id   AF-A0A496ZPE5-F1
#
_cell.length_a   1.000
_cell.length_b   1.000
_cell.length_c   1.000
_cell.angle_alpha   90.00
_cell.angle_beta   90.00
_cell.angle_gamma   90.00
#
_symmetry.space_group_name_H-M   'P 1'
#
loop_
_entity.id
_entity.type
_entity.pdbx_description
1 polymer ?
#
loop_
_entity_poly.entity_id
_entity_poly.type
_entity_poly.pdbx_seq_one_letter_code
_entity_poly.pdbx_strand_id
1 'polypeptide(L)'
;MKFELFRNTFEKHLIFSVYDVNAYFPDFDSKRLVEWQKKGYIVKLINKWYYFPLFTKQNNSHLLAANSIYHPSYISLQTALSYYNLIPEFIF
;
A
#
# COMPACT_ATOMS: atom_id res chain seq x y z
N MET A 1 21.68 1.72 1.03
CA MET A 1 20.95 0.45 1.31
C MET A 1 20.82 -0.40 0.03
N LYS A 2 20.55 -1.71 0.07
CA LYS A 2 20.24 -2.47 -1.17
C LYS A 2 18.72 -2.58 -1.32
N PHE A 3 18.19 -2.51 -2.54
CA PHE A 3 16.73 -2.63 -2.77
C PHE A 3 16.21 -4.01 -2.34
N GLU A 4 17.01 -5.06 -2.49
CA GLU A 4 16.65 -6.43 -2.08
C GLU A 4 16.39 -6.53 -0.57
N LEU A 5 17.22 -5.89 0.26
CA LEU A 5 17.03 -5.86 1.71
C LEU A 5 15.72 -5.14 2.08
N PHE A 6 15.47 -4.01 1.44
CA PHE A 6 14.24 -3.25 1.60
C PHE A 6 13.02 -4.09 1.23
N ARG A 7 13.08 -4.71 0.05
CA ARG A 7 12.02 -5.57 -0.46
C ARG A 7 11.76 -6.73 0.50
N ASN A 8 12.77 -7.49 0.91
CA ASN A 8 12.55 -8.62 1.83
C ASN A 8 11.92 -8.22 3.16
N THR A 9 12.20 -6.99 3.64
CA THR A 9 11.62 -6.46 4.89
C THR A 9 10.16 -6.03 4.69
N PHE A 10 9.87 -5.34 3.58
CA PHE A 10 8.58 -4.72 3.31
C PHE A 10 7.68 -5.52 2.36
N GLU A 11 8.10 -6.65 1.79
CA GLU A 11 7.31 -7.40 0.80
C GLU A 11 6.01 -7.96 1.38
N LYS A 12 5.99 -8.26 2.69
CA LYS A 12 4.75 -8.59 3.42
C LYS A 12 3.83 -7.38 3.58
N HIS A 13 4.38 -6.18 3.59
CA HIS A 13 3.69 -4.91 3.72
C HIS A 13 3.51 -4.29 2.33
N LEU A 14 2.43 -4.67 1.66
CA LEU A 14 2.15 -4.30 0.28
C LEU A 14 2.12 -2.78 0.05
N ILE A 15 1.73 -2.04 1.09
CA ILE A 15 1.71 -0.59 1.19
C ILE A 15 2.55 -0.20 2.40
N PHE A 16 3.31 0.88 2.28
CA PHE A 16 4.12 1.42 3.35
C PHE A 16 4.19 2.94 3.28
N SER A 17 4.34 3.57 4.43
CA SER A 17 4.62 5.00 4.55
C SER A 17 6.12 5.25 4.70
N VAL A 18 6.56 6.48 4.43
CA VAL A 18 7.93 6.91 4.73
C VAL A 18 8.24 6.79 6.23
N TYR A 19 7.22 6.95 7.09
CA TYR A 19 7.37 6.79 8.53
C TYR A 19 7.70 5.34 8.91
N ASP A 20 7.04 4.37 8.27
CA ASP A 20 7.33 2.95 8.46
C ASP A 20 8.77 2.66 8.03
N VAL A 21 9.18 3.17 6.87
CA VAL A 21 10.58 3.00 6.40
C VAL A 21 11.57 3.56 7.40
N ASN A 22 11.33 4.76 7.93
CA ASN A 22 12.21 5.39 8.92
C ASN A 22 12.22 4.64 10.26
N ALA A 23 11.11 4.00 10.65
CA ALA A 23 11.04 3.20 11.88
C ALA A 23 11.92 1.94 11.80
N TYR A 24 11.98 1.30 10.63
CA TYR A 24 12.85 0.13 10.39
C TYR A 24 14.29 0.53 10.02
N PHE A 25 14.46 1.68 9.36
CA PHE A 25 15.73 2.19 8.86
C PHE A 25 15.89 3.67 9.20
N PRO A 26 16.41 4.02 10.39
CA PRO A 26 16.51 5.42 10.85
C PRO A 26 17.36 6.32 9.93
N ASP A 27 18.42 5.75 9.34
CA ASP A 27 19.34 6.46 8.43
C ASP A 27 18.90 6.37 6.96
N PHE A 28 17.60 6.23 6.70
CA PHE A 28 17.08 6.05 5.35
C PHE A 28 17.15 7.35 4.53
N ASP A 29 17.84 7.28 3.39
CA ASP A 29 17.90 8.39 2.43
C ASP A 29 16.64 8.40 1.52
N SER A 30 15.85 9.46 1.64
CA SER A 30 14.62 9.67 0.85
C SER A 30 14.87 9.76 -0.67
N LYS A 31 16.08 10.10 -1.13
CA LYS A 31 16.43 10.12 -2.57
C LYS A 31 16.23 8.76 -3.21
N ARG A 32 16.38 7.68 -2.44
CA ARG A 32 16.27 6.30 -2.92
C ARG A 32 14.84 5.93 -3.30
N LEU A 33 13.84 6.53 -2.65
CA LEU A 33 12.44 6.38 -3.07
C LEU A 33 12.23 6.96 -4.48
N VAL A 34 12.84 8.11 -4.77
CA VAL A 34 12.77 8.74 -6.10
C VAL A 34 13.44 7.86 -7.15
N GLU A 35 14.62 7.31 -6.84
CA GLU A 35 15.32 6.37 -7.74
C GLU A 35 14.51 5.10 -7.99
N TRP A 36 13.93 4.50 -6.95
CA TRP A 36 13.14 3.27 -7.07
C TRP A 36 11.82 3.50 -7.77
N GLN A 37 11.20 4.68 -7.61
CA GLN A 37 10.03 5.07 -8.38
C GLN A 37 10.38 5.19 -9.88
N LYS A 38 11.51 5.82 -10.23
CA LYS A 38 11.97 5.90 -11.63
C LYS A 38 12.27 4.52 -12.23
N LYS A 39 12.74 3.58 -11.43
CA LYS A 39 12.99 2.18 -11.84
C LYS A 39 11.73 1.32 -11.87
N GLY A 40 10.58 1.84 -11.45
CA GLY A 40 9.31 1.10 -11.40
C GLY A 40 9.25 0.04 -10.29
N TYR A 41 10.15 0.10 -9.30
CA TYR A 41 10.18 -0.85 -8.19
C TYR A 41 9.11 -0.57 -7.14
N ILE A 42 8.75 0.70 -6.99
CA ILE A 42 7.68 1.17 -6.12
C ILE A 42 6.86 2.20 -6.89
N VAL A 43 5.61 2.34 -6.52
CA VAL A 43 4.70 3.35 -7.10
C VAL A 43 4.19 4.22 -5.97
N LYS A 44 4.12 5.53 -6.23
CA LYS A 44 3.58 6.48 -5.27
C LYS A 44 2.06 6.39 -5.29
N LEU A 45 1.45 6.20 -4.12
CA LEU A 45 -0.02 6.21 -3.99
C LEU A 45 -0.50 7.64 -3.70
N ILE A 46 -0.02 8.21 -2.58
CA ILE A 46 -0.26 9.61 -2.18
C ILE A 46 1.01 10.19 -1.55
N ASN A 47 0.95 11.40 -1.00
CA ASN A 47 2.12 11.98 -0.32
C ASN A 47 2.61 11.09 0.83
N LYS A 48 3.91 10.77 0.85
CA LYS A 48 4.57 9.89 1.82
C LYS A 48 4.09 8.44 1.86
N TRP A 49 3.26 8.01 0.92
CA TRP A 49 2.76 6.64 0.83
C TRP A 49 3.09 6.01 -0.51
N TYR A 50 3.60 4.79 -0.44
CA TYR A 50 4.08 4.03 -1.59
C TYR A 50 3.59 2.59 -1.48
N TYR A 51 3.57 1.92 -2.63
CA TYR A 51 3.20 0.52 -2.72
C TYR A 51 4.09 -0.19 -3.73
N PHE A 52 4.21 -1.52 -3.61
CA PHE A 52 4.90 -2.33 -4.60
C PHE A 52 3.98 -2.68 -5.78
N PRO A 53 4.42 -2.61 -7.05
CA PRO A 53 3.57 -2.90 -8.20
C PRO A 53 2.79 -4.23 -8.15
N LEU A 54 3.34 -5.24 -7.45
CA LEU A 54 2.67 -6.52 -7.21
C LEU A 54 1.30 -6.36 -6.52
N PHE A 55 1.14 -5.31 -5.72
CA PHE A 55 -0.07 -5.00 -4.96
C PHE A 55 -1.30 -4.81 -5.86
N THR A 56 -1.16 -4.19 -7.03
CA THR A 56 -2.29 -3.90 -7.92
C THR A 56 -2.99 -5.17 -8.42
N LYS A 57 -2.34 -6.33 -8.33
CA LYS A 57 -2.92 -7.64 -8.69
C LYS A 57 -3.82 -8.24 -7.60
N GLN A 58 -3.90 -7.62 -6.42
CA GLN A 58 -4.74 -8.12 -5.33
C GLN A 58 -6.16 -7.57 -5.40
N ASN A 59 -7.13 -8.47 -5.18
CA ASN A 59 -8.51 -8.09 -4.98
C ASN A 59 -8.63 -7.16 -3.77
N ASN A 60 -9.50 -6.16 -3.86
CA ASN A 60 -9.76 -5.21 -2.78
C ASN A 60 -8.52 -4.39 -2.34
N SER A 61 -7.52 -4.25 -3.23
CA SER A 61 -6.35 -3.40 -3.01
C SER A 61 -6.74 -1.95 -2.66
N HIS A 62 -7.79 -1.40 -3.26
CA HIS A 62 -8.30 -0.08 -2.90
C HIS A 62 -8.77 0.01 -1.43
N LEU A 63 -9.41 -1.03 -0.88
CA LEU A 63 -9.82 -1.08 0.53
C LEU A 63 -8.60 -1.15 1.46
N LEU A 64 -7.59 -1.97 1.13
CA LEU A 64 -6.36 -2.04 1.92
C LEU A 64 -5.62 -0.71 1.93
N ALA A 65 -5.58 -0.02 0.79
CA ALA A 65 -4.97 1.30 0.67
C ALA A 65 -5.69 2.35 1.52
N ALA A 66 -7.02 2.41 1.46
CA ALA A 66 -7.80 3.30 2.30
C ALA A 66 -7.58 3.02 3.80
N ASN A 67 -7.60 1.74 4.19
CA ASN A 67 -7.37 1.30 5.57
C ASN A 67 -5.98 1.65 6.10
N SER A 68 -4.95 1.54 5.25
CA SER A 68 -3.57 1.86 5.63
C SER A 68 -3.38 3.37 5.79
N ILE A 69 -3.94 4.17 4.89
CA ILE A 69 -3.70 5.61 4.83
C ILE A 69 -4.54 6.39 5.85
N TYR A 70 -5.82 6.05 5.98
CA TYR A 70 -6.80 6.85 6.72
C TYR A 70 -7.23 6.20 8.03
N HIS A 71 -6.28 5.63 8.78
CA HIS A 71 -6.60 4.86 9.99
C HIS A 71 -7.23 5.73 11.11
N PRO A 72 -8.34 5.31 11.74
CA PRO A 72 -9.19 4.16 11.38
C PRO A 72 -10.09 4.48 10.18
N SER A 73 -10.07 3.61 9.18
CA SER A 73 -10.91 3.75 7.99
C SER A 73 -12.10 2.80 8.10
N TYR A 74 -13.30 3.35 7.96
CA TYR A 74 -14.54 2.58 8.00
C TYR A 74 -15.14 2.48 6.60
N ILE A 75 -15.65 1.30 6.28
CA ILE A 75 -16.44 1.06 5.07
C ILE A 75 -17.93 1.11 5.42
N SER A 76 -18.77 1.39 4.43
CA SER A 76 -20.22 1.37 4.64
C SER A 76 -20.72 -0.06 4.93
N LEU A 77 -21.89 -0.19 5.57
CA LEU A 77 -22.55 -1.48 5.76
C LEU A 77 -22.75 -2.21 4.43
N GLN A 78 -23.17 -1.49 3.39
CA GLN A 78 -23.41 -2.05 2.06
C GLN A 78 -22.11 -2.61 1.46
N THR A 79 -21.01 -1.86 1.56
CA THR A 79 -19.68 -2.31 1.11
C THR A 79 -19.23 -3.55 1.90
N ALA A 80 -19.47 -3.59 3.21
CA ALA A 80 -19.15 -4.76 4.03
C ALA A 80 -19.97 -5.99 3.62
N LEU A 81 -21.29 -5.85 3.46
CA LEU A 81 -22.16 -6.94 3.02
C LEU A 81 -21.78 -7.45 1.63
N SER A 82 -21.50 -6.53 0.70
CA SER A 82 -21.03 -6.87 -0.65
C SER A 82 -19.68 -7.59 -0.63
N TYR A 83 -18.73 -7.15 0.21
CA TYR A 83 -17.42 -7.82 0.37
C TYR A 83 -17.55 -9.28 0.83
N TYR A 84 -18.53 -9.58 1.67
CA TYR A 84 -18.85 -10.94 2.11
C TYR A 84 -19.85 -11.67 1.19
N ASN A 85 -20.18 -11.09 0.03
CA ASN A 85 -21.14 -11.61 -0.93
C ASN A 85 -22.54 -11.88 -0.33
N LEU A 86 -22.95 -11.11 0.68
CA LEU A 86 -24.25 -11.22 1.35
C LEU A 86 -25.37 -10.46 0.62
N ILE A 87 -25.00 -9.53 -0.26
CA ILE A 87 -25.92 -8.81 -1.16
C ILE A 87 -25.36 -8.84 -2.59
N PRO A 88 -26.21 -8.81 -3.63
CA PRO A 88 -25.75 -8.76 -5.01
C PRO A 88 -25.05 -7.43 -5.32
N GLU A 89 -24.05 -7.49 -6.20
CA GLU A 89 -23.46 -6.28 -6.79
C GLU A 89 -24.49 -5.60 -7.69
N PHE A 90 -24.66 -4.28 -7.54
CA PHE A 90 -25.63 -3.54 -8.32
C PHE A 90 -25.16 -3.49 -9.79
N ILE A 91 -25.95 -4.11 -10.68
CA ILE A 91 -25.78 -3.96 -12.13
C ILE A 91 -26.56 -2.70 -12.52
N PHE A 92 -25.87 -1.65 -12.93
CA PHE A 92 -26.45 -0.43 -13.50
C PHE A 92 -26.42 -0.46 -15.02
#